data_AF-A2Y3R3-F1
#
_entry.id   AF-A2Y3R3-F1
#
_cell.length_a   1.000
_cell.length_b   1.000
_cell.length_c   1.000
_cell.angle_alpha   90.00
_cell.angle_beta   90.00
_cell.angle_gamma   90.00
#
_symmetry.space_group_name_H-M   'P 1'
#
loop_
_entity.id
_entity.type
_entity.pdbx_description
1 polymer ?
#
loop_
_entity_poly.entity_id
_entity_poly.type
_entity_poly.pdbx_seq_one_letter_code
_entity_poly.pdbx_strand_id
1 'polypeptide(L)' 'MARGSTSVEVRRDGVAVITVSNPPVNALSLDVIASLQRDYGEALRRSDVKAIVLTGTYLHMSFLSRILC' A
#
# COMPACT_ATOMS: atom_id res chain seq x y z
N MET A 1 13.59 -13.70 -2.77
CA MET A 1 12.29 -13.55 -2.08
C MET A 1 11.79 -12.15 -2.36
N ALA A 2 10.60 -12.01 -2.98
CA ALA A 2 10.00 -10.69 -3.16
C ALA A 2 9.72 -10.11 -1.77
N ARG A 3 10.39 -9.01 -1.42
CA ARG A 3 10.19 -8.34 -0.14
C ARG A 3 8.94 -7.49 -0.31
N GLY A 4 7.82 -7.99 0.18
CA GLY A 4 6.57 -7.23 0.14
C GLY A 4 6.75 -5.90 0.86
N SER A 5 6.21 -4.83 0.27
CA SER A 5 6.37 -3.46 0.76
C SER A 5 5.02 -2.77 0.86
N THR A 6 4.91 -1.80 1.77
CA THR A 6 3.74 -0.93 1.89
C THR A 6 4.09 0.50 1.46
N SER A 7 3.11 1.24 0.96
CA SER A 7 3.23 2.65 0.61
C SER A 7 2.06 3.43 1.20
N VAL A 8 2.31 4.63 1.73
CA VAL A 8 1.29 5.48 2.36
C VAL A 8 1.10 6.74 1.53
N GLU A 9 -0.15 7.02 1.17
CA GLU A 9 -0.57 8.27 0.54
C GLU A 9 -1.64 8.94 1.40
N VAL A 10 -1.38 10.16 1.88
CA VAL A 10 -2.39 10.95 2.59
C VAL A 10 -3.10 11.86 1.60
N ARG A 11 -4.40 11.60 1.38
CA ARG A 11 -5.25 12.41 0.51
C ARG A 11 -5.67 13.71 1.18
N ARG A 12 -6.07 14.71 0.39
CA ARG A 12 -6.51 16.03 0.89
C ARG A 12 -7.68 15.96 1.86
N ASP A 13 -8.46 14.88 1.83
CA ASP A 13 -9.59 14.66 2.73
C ASP A 13 -9.16 14.20 4.14
N GLY A 14 -7.85 14.06 4.39
CA GLY A 14 -7.28 13.52 5.63
C GLY A 14 -7.35 12.00 5.68
N VAL A 15 -7.47 11.32 4.54
CA VAL A 15 -7.53 9.86 4.48
C VAL A 15 -6.15 9.33 4.11
N ALA A 16 -5.54 8.54 4.99
CA ALA A 16 -4.28 7.84 4.74
C ALA A 16 -4.57 6.50 4.06
N VAL A 17 -4.19 6.37 2.80
CA VAL A 17 -4.32 5.15 2.01
C VAL A 17 -3.01 4.37 2.09
N ILE A 18 -3.04 3.20 2.72
CA ILE A 18 -1.91 2.28 2.82
C ILE A 18 -2.09 1.20 1.76
N THR A 19 -1.15 1.13 0.82
CA THR A 19 -1.17 0.18 -0.30
C THR A 19 -0.16 -0.93 -0.07
N VAL A 20 -0.61 -2.18 0.00
CA VAL A 20 0.23 -3.37 0.13
C VAL A 20 0.60 -3.90 -1.26
N SER A 21 1.91 -4.06 -1.50
CA SER A 21 2.47 -4.60 -2.75
C SER A 21 3.28 -5.86 -2.44
N ASN A 22 2.68 -7.05 -2.61
CA ASN A 22 3.41 -8.33 -2.49
C ASN A 22 2.90 -9.40 -3.48
N PRO A 23 3.24 -9.30 -4.78
CA PRO A 23 2.78 -10.26 -5.79
C PRO A 23 3.21 -11.70 -5.46
N PRO A 24 2.41 -12.73 -5.81
CA PRO A 24 1.20 -12.69 -6.65
C PRO A 24 -0.14 -12.45 -5.92
N VAL A 25 -0.21 -12.63 -4.59
CA VAL A 25 -1.49 -12.60 -3.84
C VAL A 25 -1.54 -11.56 -2.72
N ASN A 26 -0.56 -10.64 -2.66
CA ASN A 26 -0.40 -9.69 -1.56
C ASN A 26 -0.33 -10.39 -0.20
N ALA A 27 0.44 -11.48 -0.12
CA ALA A 27 0.56 -12.25 1.12
C ALA A 27 1.10 -11.36 2.25
N LEU A 28 0.48 -11.44 3.42
CA LEU A 28 0.92 -10.76 4.63
C LEU A 28 2.16 -11.48 5.19
N SER A 29 3.33 -11.24 4.59
CA SER A 29 4.61 -11.70 5.12
C SER A 29 5.03 -10.86 6.32
N LEU A 30 5.98 -11.36 7.11
CA LEU A 30 6.55 -10.63 8.24
C LEU A 30 7.09 -9.25 7.82
N ASP A 31 7.70 -9.14 6.64
CA ASP A 31 8.15 -7.86 6.09
C ASP A 31 6.98 -6.90 5.86
N VAL A 32 5.88 -7.35 5.24
CA VAL A 32 4.69 -6.53 4.99
C VAL A 32 4.04 -6.08 6.30
N ILE A 33 3.93 -6.98 7.29
CA ILE A 33 3.35 -6.65 8.60
C ILE A 33 4.23 -5.61 9.33
N ALA A 34 5.55 -5.77 9.29
CA ALA A 34 6.48 -4.84 9.91
C ALA A 34 6.43 -3.44 9.25
N SER A 35 6.36 -3.38 7.92
CA SER A 35 6.20 -2.13 7.18
C SER A 35 4.84 -1.48 7.49
N LEU A 36 3.76 -2.28 7.50
CA LEU A 36 2.43 -1.79 7.79
C LEU A 36 2.31 -1.24 9.21
N GLN A 37 2.90 -1.90 10.21
CA GLN A 37 2.89 -1.43 11.59
C GLN A 37 3.64 -0.08 11.74
N ARG A 38 4.75 0.10 11.02
CA ARG A 38 5.50 1.36 11.00
C ARG A 38 4.66 2.48 10.36
N ASP A 39 4.12 2.22 9.19
CA ASP A 39 3.31 3.14 8.40
C ASP A 39 2.04 3.56 9.15
N TYR A 40 1.39 2.60 9.82
CA TYR A 40 0.21 2.83 10.64
C TYR A 40 0.52 3.69 11.86
N GLY A 41 1.67 3.45 12.51
CA GLY A 41 2.14 4.25 13.64
C GLY A 41 2.46 5.70 13.24
N GLU A 42 2.99 5.91 12.04
CA GLU A 42 3.25 7.25 11.50
C GLU A 42 1.96 7.98 11.13
N ALA A 43 1.02 7.29 10.50
CA ALA A 43 -0.30 7.82 10.16
C ALA A 43 -1.11 8.22 11.40
N LEU A 44 -1.04 7.45 12.50
CA LEU A 44 -1.70 7.76 13.77
C LEU A 44 -1.12 8.98 14.49
N ARG A 45 0.18 9.27 14.29
CA ARG A 45 0.83 10.44 14.92
C ARG A 45 0.54 11.74 14.17
N ARG A 46 0.07 11.64 12.93
CA ARG A 46 -0.29 12.76 12.07
C ARG A 46 -1.70 13.27 12.42
N SER A 47 -1.79 14.49 12.93
CA SER A 47 -3.06 15.13 13.29
C SER A 47 -3.95 15.49 12.10
N ASP A 48 -3.39 15.42 10.88
CA ASP A 48 -4.10 15.63 9.62
C ASP A 48 -4.77 14.36 9.07
N VAL A 49 -4.51 13.19 9.67
CA VAL A 49 -5.15 11.92 9.30
C VAL A 49 -6.42 11.72 10.15
N LYS A 50 -7.55 11.57 9.47
CA LYS A 50 -8.88 11.33 10.03
C LYS A 50 -9.33 9.88 9.86
N ALA A 51 -8.85 9.21 8.82
CA ALA A 51 -9.18 7.82 8.54
C ALA A 51 -8.02 7.11 7.84
N ILE A 52 -7.93 5.79 8.01
CA ILE A 52 -6.94 4.94 7.36
C ILE A 52 -7.66 3.92 6.49
N VAL A 53 -7.26 3.82 5.22
CA VAL A 53 -7.78 2.83 4.25
C VAL A 53 -6.64 1.90 3.89
N LEU A 54 -6.80 0.61 4.13
CA LEU A 54 -5.88 -0.41 3.64
C LEU A 54 -6.37 -0.93 2.29
N THR A 55 -5.50 -0.96 1.29
CA THR A 55 -5.77 -1.55 -0.03
C THR A 55 -4.57 -2.37 -0.51
N GLY A 56 -4.82 -3.35 -1.38
CA GLY A 56 -3.76 -4.11 -2.05
C GLY A 56 -3.54 -3.59 -3.46
N THR A 57 -2.31 -3.65 -3.97
CA THR A 57 -2.11 -3.49 -5.42
C THR A 57 -2.80 -4.63 -6.13
N TYR A 58 -3.81 -4.33 -6.93
CA TYR A 58 -4.26 -5.24 -7.98
C TYR A 58 -3.09 -5.41 -8.93
N LEU A 59 -2.86 -6.65 -9.35
CA LEU A 59 -1.87 -7.05 -10.35
C LEU A 59 -1.79 -5.96 -11.42
N HIS A 60 -0.66 -5.25 -11.48
CA HIS A 60 -0.47 -4.14 -12.39
C HIS A 60 -0.87 -4.58 -13.80
N MET A 61 -1.73 -3.77 -14.41
CA MET A 61 -2.24 -3.89 -15.76
C MET A 61 -1.13 -3.62 -16.79
N SER A 62 0.02 -4.31 -16.68
CA SER A 62 1.12 -4.29 -17.65
C SER A 62 0.71 -4.86 -19.02
N PHE A 63 -0.52 -5.34 -19.18
CA PHE A 63 -0.98 -5.90 -20.45
C PHE A 63 -1.46 -4.83 -21.45
N LEU A 64 -1.74 -3.60 -21.02
CA LEU A 64 -2.23 -2.56 -21.94
C LEU A 64 -1.13 -1.84 -22.74
N SER A 65 0.16 -2.02 -22.43
CA SER A 65 1.25 -1.44 -23.25
C SER A 65 1.65 -2.30 -24.46
N ARG A 66 1.04 -3.49 -24.66
CA ARG A 66 1.36 -4.42 -25.76
C ARG A 66 0.30 -4.52 -26.87
N ILE A 67 -0.76 -3.72 -26.79
CA ILE A 67 -1.84 -3.67 -27.80
C ILE A 67 -1.73 -2.41 -28.70
N LEU A 68 -0.73 -1.56 -28.47
CA LEU A 68 -0.48 -0.33 -29.23
C LEU A 68 0.85 -0.36 -30.02
N CYS A 69 1.30 -1.55 -30.44
CA CYS A 69 2.40 -1.71 -31.40
C CYS A 69 1.94 -2.59 -32.56
#